data_AF-A0A151FBH9-F1
#
_entry.id   AF-A0A151FBH9-F1
#
_cell.length_a   1.000
_cell.length_b   1.000
_cell.length_c   1.000
_cell.angle_alpha   90.00
_cell.angle_beta   90.00
_cell.angle_gamma   90.00
#
_symmetry.space_group_name_H-M   'P 1'
#
loop_
_entity.id
_entity.type
_entity.pdbx_description
1 polymer ?
#
loop_
_entity_poly.entity_id
_entity_poly.type
_entity_poly.pdbx_seq_one_letter_code
_entity_poly.pdbx_strand_id
1 'polypeptide(L)'
;MLEGNTDEIRMEIQSCFVKTHEYWEKRRGGKNWIAHVTGLDKKYGYKREFLETVKVGKKKVFQLEDFHVDEIYEVASMYTAGVSKCVHVRDTYECVEITEDQVILSCCTQDEVIERFGQDNGDLVAENLVEQLLKVVTKDEALKLTQQHG
;
A
#
# COMPACT_ATOMS: atom_id res chain seq x y z
N MET A 1 11.08 -15.22 2.73
CA MET A 1 10.71 -13.93 3.33
C MET A 1 11.96 -13.09 3.28
N LEU A 2 11.97 -12.03 2.49
CA LEU A 2 13.06 -11.05 2.54
C LEU A 2 12.65 -10.06 3.61
N GLU A 3 13.32 -10.13 4.75
CA GLU A 3 13.31 -9.12 5.81
C GLU A 3 14.08 -7.90 5.28
N GLY A 4 13.42 -7.11 4.45
CA GLY A 4 13.75 -5.68 4.34
C GLY A 4 12.95 -4.99 5.42
N ASN A 5 13.56 -4.03 6.13
CA ASN A 5 12.86 -3.25 7.14
C ASN A 5 11.79 -2.39 6.41
N THR A 6 10.60 -2.96 6.22
CA THR A 6 9.49 -2.35 5.46
C THR A 6 8.69 -1.37 6.29
N ASP A 7 9.12 -1.09 7.53
CA ASP A 7 8.45 -0.18 8.46
C ASP A 7 8.55 1.28 8.00
N GLU A 8 9.51 1.61 7.13
CA GLU A 8 9.72 2.97 6.64
C GLU A 8 10.29 2.97 5.21
N ILE A 9 9.81 3.90 4.38
CA ILE A 9 10.27 4.17 3.03
C ILE A 9 10.78 5.60 2.98
N ARG A 10 12.04 5.79 2.55
CA ARG A 10 12.64 7.12 2.35
C ARG A 10 12.91 7.36 0.88
N MET A 11 12.19 8.29 0.28
CA MET A 11 12.36 8.62 -1.14
C MET A 11 13.07 9.96 -1.30
N GLU A 12 14.18 9.96 -2.02
CA GLU A 12 14.98 11.17 -2.26
C GLU A 12 14.24 12.16 -3.18
N ILE A 13 14.24 13.42 -2.78
CA ILE A 13 13.76 14.57 -3.55
C ILE A 13 14.94 15.16 -4.32
N GLN A 14 14.72 15.45 -5.60
CA GLN A 14 15.62 16.26 -6.41
C GLN A 14 14.81 17.32 -7.15
N SER A 15 15.02 18.59 -6.81
CA SER A 15 14.20 19.70 -7.28
C SER A 15 12.73 19.50 -6.91
N CYS A 16 11.85 19.23 -7.87
CA CYS A 16 10.42 18.98 -7.65
C CYS A 16 10.03 17.51 -7.86
N PHE A 17 11.01 16.60 -7.96
CA PHE A 17 10.78 15.20 -8.28
C PHE A 17 11.18 14.28 -7.14
N VAL A 18 10.33 13.28 -6.88
CA VAL A 18 10.58 12.23 -5.92
C VAL A 18 11.07 10.98 -6.65
N LYS A 19 12.24 10.46 -6.27
CA LYS A 19 12.79 9.25 -6.87
C LYS A 19 12.05 8.00 -6.41
N THR A 20 11.91 7.04 -7.32
CA THR A 20 11.44 5.70 -6.96
C THR A 20 12.40 5.06 -5.95
N HIS A 21 11.85 4.40 -4.92
CA HIS A 21 12.62 3.71 -3.89
C HIS A 21 13.47 2.54 -4.44
N GLU A 22 14.42 2.03 -3.64
CA GLU A 22 15.38 1.00 -4.07
C GLU A 22 14.77 -0.39 -4.36
N TYR A 23 13.69 -0.77 -3.68
CA TYR A 23 12.99 -2.05 -3.91
C TYR A 23 12.15 -2.05 -5.21
N TRP A 24 12.10 -0.94 -5.93
CA TRP A 24 11.36 -0.80 -7.18
C TRP A 24 11.98 -1.69 -8.25
N GLU A 25 11.31 -2.80 -8.59
CA GLU A 25 11.88 -3.80 -9.49
C GLU A 25 12.02 -3.24 -10.91
N LYS A 26 13.21 -3.41 -11.50
CA LYS A 26 13.55 -2.92 -12.85
C LYS A 26 13.44 -3.99 -13.92
N ARG A 27 13.20 -5.25 -13.53
CA ARG A 27 13.03 -6.38 -14.46
C ARG A 27 11.77 -6.26 -15.32
N ARG A 28 11.85 -6.85 -16.51
CA ARG A 28 10.75 -6.92 -17.47
C ARG A 28 9.60 -7.74 -16.87
N GLY A 29 8.42 -7.14 -16.75
CA GLY A 29 7.22 -7.77 -16.19
C GLY A 29 6.92 -7.40 -14.73
N GLY A 30 7.79 -6.64 -14.07
CA GLY A 30 7.49 -6.03 -12.77
C GLY A 30 6.38 -4.99 -12.89
N LYS A 31 5.42 -5.01 -11.97
CA LYS A 31 4.40 -3.97 -11.80
C LYS A 31 4.72 -3.22 -10.51
N ASN A 32 5.01 -1.94 -10.66
CA ASN A 32 5.30 -1.07 -9.53
C ASN A 32 4.42 0.17 -9.60
N TRP A 33 3.83 0.58 -8.48
CA TRP A 33 2.98 1.76 -8.39
C TRP A 33 2.97 2.33 -6.98
N ILE A 34 2.60 3.61 -6.89
CA ILE A 34 2.13 4.26 -5.66
C ILE A 34 0.70 4.70 -5.96
N ALA A 35 -0.21 4.50 -5.02
CA ALA A 35 -1.56 5.01 -5.12
C ALA A 35 -1.97 5.68 -3.81
N HIS A 36 -2.50 6.90 -3.89
CA HIS A 36 -3.15 7.55 -2.76
C HIS A 36 -4.42 6.77 -2.41
N VAL A 37 -4.53 6.36 -1.14
CA VAL A 37 -5.73 5.74 -0.58
C VAL A 37 -6.68 6.85 -0.14
N THR A 38 -7.78 7.01 -0.89
CA THR A 38 -8.75 8.09 -0.65
C THR A 38 -9.98 7.63 0.12
N GLY A 39 -10.02 6.36 0.54
CA GLY A 39 -11.11 5.79 1.31
C GLY A 39 -11.25 4.28 1.15
N LEU A 40 -12.38 3.75 1.61
CA LEU A 40 -12.73 2.34 1.51
C LEU A 40 -13.79 2.12 0.42
N ASP A 41 -13.67 0.99 -0.28
CA ASP A 41 -14.61 0.51 -1.27
C ASP A 41 -15.19 -0.84 -0.83
N LYS A 42 -16.51 -1.01 -0.94
CA LYS A 42 -17.23 -2.23 -0.52
C LYS A 42 -16.72 -3.50 -1.22
N LYS A 43 -16.26 -3.39 -2.46
CA LYS A 43 -15.98 -4.51 -3.36
C LYS A 43 -14.48 -4.73 -3.56
N TYR A 44 -13.68 -3.67 -3.46
CA TYR A 44 -12.26 -3.69 -3.83
C TYR A 44 -11.30 -3.33 -2.68
N GLY A 45 -11.82 -3.15 -1.45
CA GLY A 45 -11.05 -2.82 -0.25
C GLY A 45 -10.73 -1.34 -0.16
N TYR A 46 -9.65 -0.89 -0.79
CA TYR A 46 -9.25 0.53 -0.81
C TYR A 46 -9.67 1.22 -2.09
N LYS A 47 -10.25 2.41 -1.96
CA LYS A 47 -10.38 3.37 -3.06
C LYS A 47 -9.01 4.01 -3.31
N ARG A 48 -8.56 4.01 -4.56
CA ARG A 48 -7.18 4.32 -4.94
C ARG A 48 -7.15 5.35 -6.06
N GLU A 49 -6.24 6.31 -5.96
CA GLU A 49 -5.85 7.21 -7.03
C GLU A 49 -4.37 6.98 -7.34
N PHE A 50 -4.06 6.45 -8.53
CA PHE A 50 -2.71 6.05 -8.88
C PHE A 50 -1.87 7.27 -9.26
N LEU A 51 -0.72 7.42 -8.59
CA LEU A 51 0.23 8.48 -8.91
C LEU A 51 0.84 8.23 -10.29
N GLU A 52 0.90 9.29 -11.09
CA GLU A 52 1.53 9.21 -12.41
C GLU A 52 3.05 9.27 -12.30
N THR A 53 3.75 8.53 -13.17
CA THR A 53 5.21 8.62 -13.25
C THR A 53 5.63 9.46 -14.44
N VAL A 54 6.53 10.41 -14.21
CA VAL A 54 7.15 11.22 -15.24
C VAL A 54 8.54 10.66 -15.58
N LYS A 55 8.96 10.78 -16.83
CA LYS A 55 10.33 10.43 -17.25
C LYS A 55 11.23 11.66 -17.24
N VAL A 56 12.27 11.63 -16.41
CA VAL A 56 13.35 12.62 -16.42
C VAL A 56 14.63 11.91 -16.86
N GLY A 57 15.03 12.18 -18.11
CA GLY A 57 16.08 11.43 -18.79
C GLY A 57 15.74 9.93 -18.92
N LYS A 58 16.52 9.07 -18.26
CA LYS A 58 16.30 7.61 -18.24
C LYS A 58 15.55 7.12 -17.00
N LYS A 59 15.29 7.99 -16.02
CA LYS A 59 14.66 7.63 -14.76
C LYS A 59 13.16 7.91 -14.80
N LYS A 60 12.38 7.06 -14.12
CA LYS A 60 11.00 7.36 -13.76
C LYS A 60 11.00 7.99 -12.37
N VAL A 61 10.20 9.03 -12.19
CA VAL A 61 10.07 9.79 -10.95
C VAL A 61 8.60 10.15 -10.74
N PHE A 62 8.25 10.55 -9.52
CA PHE A 62 6.94 11.12 -9.16
C PHE A 62 7.07 12.64 -8.97
N GLN A 63 5.96 13.37 -9.00
CA GLN A 63 5.98 14.78 -8.62
C GLN A 63 5.97 14.88 -7.09
N LEU A 64 6.70 15.86 -6.54
CA LEU A 64 6.64 16.13 -5.11
C LEU A 64 5.24 16.54 -4.66
N GLU A 65 4.51 17.24 -5.53
CA GLU A 65 3.14 17.71 -5.30
C GLU A 65 2.13 16.56 -5.12
N ASP A 66 2.47 15.34 -5.54
CA ASP A 66 1.62 14.16 -5.36
C ASP A 66 1.67 13.60 -3.92
N PHE A 67 2.56 14.13 -3.07
CA PHE A 67 2.76 13.67 -1.70
C PHE A 67 2.34 14.75 -0.69
N HIS A 68 1.55 14.34 0.29
CA HIS A 68 1.07 15.20 1.37
C HIS A 68 1.22 14.50 2.71
N VAL A 69 1.66 15.26 3.71
CA VAL A 69 1.79 14.78 5.09
C VAL A 69 0.40 14.35 5.60
N ASP A 70 0.38 13.28 6.39
CA ASP A 70 -0.80 12.60 6.95
C ASP A 70 -1.68 11.84 5.92
N GLU A 71 -1.33 11.86 4.64
CA GLU A 71 -2.01 11.03 3.63
C GLU A 71 -1.43 9.61 3.56
N ILE A 72 -2.29 8.66 3.18
CA ILE A 72 -1.95 7.23 3.13
C ILE A 72 -1.77 6.79 1.68
N TYR A 73 -0.69 6.07 1.40
CA TYR A 73 -0.35 5.55 0.10
C TYR A 73 -0.22 4.03 0.14
N GLU A 74 -0.84 3.33 -0.82
CA GLU A 74 -0.51 1.94 -1.12
C GLU A 74 0.71 1.92 -2.03
N VAL A 75 1.81 1.31 -1.57
CA VAL A 75 3.04 1.19 -2.35
C VAL A 75 3.24 -0.26 -2.72
N ALA A 76 3.41 -0.51 -4.02
CA ALA A 76 3.59 -1.87 -4.53
C ALA A 76 4.79 -2.00 -5.47
N SER A 77 5.52 -3.09 -5.30
CA SER A 77 6.55 -3.60 -6.21
C SER A 77 6.33 -5.11 -6.33
N MET A 78 5.81 -5.56 -7.47
CA MET A 78 5.47 -6.96 -7.71
C MET A 78 6.19 -7.48 -8.94
N TYR A 79 6.86 -8.62 -8.84
CA TYR A 79 7.40 -9.31 -10.00
C TYR A 79 7.27 -10.82 -9.88
N THR A 80 6.98 -11.45 -11.01
CA THR A 80 7.05 -12.91 -11.11
C THR A 80 8.51 -13.32 -11.34
N ALA A 81 9.19 -13.82 -10.32
CA ALA A 81 10.32 -14.73 -10.60
C ALA A 81 9.74 -16.03 -11.17
N GLY A 82 10.50 -16.72 -12.03
CA GLY A 82 10.13 -18.06 -12.49
C GLY A 82 9.74 -18.99 -11.32
N VAL A 83 8.93 -20.00 -11.64
CA VAL A 83 8.31 -21.01 -10.76
C VAL A 83 8.54 -20.77 -9.26
N SER A 84 7.58 -20.11 -8.62
CA SER A 84 7.22 -20.21 -7.19
C SER A 84 7.79 -19.24 -6.13
N LYS A 85 8.56 -18.19 -6.45
CA LYS A 85 8.87 -17.14 -5.44
C LYS A 85 8.60 -15.73 -5.94
N CYS A 86 7.41 -15.24 -5.62
CA CYS A 86 7.08 -13.84 -5.76
C CYS A 86 7.59 -13.09 -4.52
N VAL A 87 8.31 -12.00 -4.71
CA VAL A 87 8.61 -11.05 -3.63
C VAL A 87 7.65 -9.89 -3.83
N HIS A 88 6.77 -9.70 -2.86
CA HIS A 88 5.74 -8.68 -2.88
C HIS A 88 6.07 -7.67 -1.80
N VAL A 89 6.46 -6.47 -2.19
CA VAL A 89 6.18 -5.30 -1.35
C VAL A 89 4.81 -4.84 -1.82
N ARG A 90 3.80 -4.97 -0.96
CA ARG A 90 2.47 -4.40 -1.15
C ARG A 90 1.94 -4.10 0.24
N ASP A 91 2.09 -2.85 0.65
CA ASP A 91 1.65 -2.40 1.96
C ASP A 91 1.14 -0.95 1.90
N THR A 92 0.55 -0.50 3.00
CA THR A 92 0.08 0.87 3.19
C THR A 92 1.06 1.66 4.04
N TYR A 93 1.25 2.93 3.67
CA TYR A 93 2.18 3.82 4.33
C TYR A 93 1.56 5.21 4.50
N GLU A 94 1.71 5.80 5.67
CA GLU A 94 1.39 7.20 5.92
C GLU A 94 2.61 8.08 5.59
N CYS A 95 2.40 9.17 4.87
CA CYS A 95 3.45 10.17 4.71
C CYS A 95 3.60 10.96 6.01
N VAL A 96 4.65 10.66 6.77
CA VAL A 96 4.88 11.26 8.09
C VAL A 96 5.70 12.54 8.02
N GLU A 97 6.51 12.71 6.96
CA GLU A 97 7.37 13.88 6.82
C GLU A 97 7.75 14.14 5.35
N ILE A 98 7.77 15.42 4.96
CA ILE A 98 8.37 15.91 3.72
C ILE A 98 9.41 16.96 4.10
N THR A 99 10.67 16.68 3.80
CA THR A 99 11.82 17.57 4.00
C THR A 99 12.26 18.18 2.67
N GLU A 100 13.35 18.97 2.67
CA GLU A 100 13.94 19.47 1.43
C GLU A 100 14.50 18.33 0.54
N ASP A 101 14.98 17.24 1.16
CA ASP A 101 15.72 16.18 0.47
C ASP A 101 14.97 14.84 0.41
N GLN A 102 13.91 14.65 1.20
CA GLN A 102 13.25 13.35 1.37
C GLN A 102 11.74 13.45 1.63
N VAL A 103 11.00 12.51 1.04
CA VAL A 103 9.67 12.09 1.48
C VAL A 103 9.83 10.84 2.34
N ILE A 104 9.27 10.87 3.55
CA ILE A 104 9.32 9.75 4.50
C ILE A 104 7.91 9.18 4.64
N LEU A 105 7.76 7.89 4.32
CA LEU A 105 6.52 7.15 4.51
C LEU A 105 6.74 6.09 5.59
N SER A 106 5.89 6.06 6.62
CA SER A 106 5.92 5.05 7.68
C SER A 106 4.83 4.02 7.45
N CYS A 107 5.14 2.74 7.67
CA CYS A 107 4.20 1.65 7.49
C CYS A 107 2.99 1.87 8.40
N CYS A 108 1.81 1.76 7.82
CA CYS A 108 0.54 1.88 8.50
C CYS A 108 -0.20 0.56 8.30
N THR A 109 -0.57 -0.07 9.41
CA THR A 109 -1.31 -1.31 9.42
C THR A 109 -2.68 -1.12 8.81
N GLN A 110 -3.24 -2.21 8.27
CA GLN A 110 -4.57 -2.17 7.70
C GLN A 110 -5.63 -1.69 8.70
N ASP A 111 -5.52 -2.05 9.99
CA ASP A 111 -6.48 -1.65 11.01
C ASP A 111 -6.45 -0.12 11.21
N GLU A 112 -5.28 0.49 11.22
CA GLU A 112 -5.13 1.96 11.29
C GLU A 112 -5.73 2.66 10.06
N VAL A 113 -5.52 2.12 8.85
CA VAL A 113 -6.13 2.64 7.62
C VAL A 113 -7.65 2.57 7.70
N ILE A 114 -8.17 1.42 8.16
CA ILE A 114 -9.61 1.20 8.33
C ILE A 114 -10.20 2.16 9.36
N GLU A 115 -9.55 2.36 10.51
CA GLU A 115 -10.00 3.29 11.53
C GLU A 115 -10.07 4.72 11.01
N ARG A 116 -9.06 5.15 10.24
CA ARG A 116 -8.99 6.52 9.70
C ARG A 116 -10.08 6.82 8.67
N PHE A 117 -10.45 5.84 7.83
CA PHE A 117 -11.51 6.01 6.83
C PHE A 117 -12.88 5.47 7.26
N GLY A 118 -12.94 4.75 8.38
CA GLY A 118 -14.11 4.03 8.86
C GLY A 118 -15.09 4.85 9.70
N GLN A 119 -14.73 6.09 10.08
CA GLN A 119 -15.52 6.91 11.01
C GLN A 119 -16.95 7.24 10.52
N ASP A 120 -17.21 7.16 9.21
CA ASP A 120 -18.54 7.38 8.63
C ASP A 120 -19.21 6.10 8.07
N ASN A 121 -18.59 4.92 8.17
CA ASN A 121 -19.02 3.70 7.45
C ASN A 121 -18.81 2.39 8.24
N GLY A 122 -19.28 2.32 9.49
CA GLY A 122 -19.09 1.16 10.38
C GLY A 122 -19.53 -0.21 9.81
N ASP A 123 -20.65 -0.29 9.10
CA ASP A 123 -21.12 -1.54 8.49
C ASP A 123 -20.17 -2.05 7.38
N LEU A 124 -19.54 -1.12 6.68
CA LEU A 124 -18.64 -1.36 5.55
C LEU A 124 -17.27 -1.88 6.02
N VAL A 125 -16.85 -1.43 7.20
CA VAL A 125 -15.66 -1.92 7.91
C VAL A 125 -15.86 -3.37 8.34
N ALA A 126 -17.01 -3.69 8.95
CA ALA A 126 -17.34 -5.04 9.37
C ALA A 126 -17.40 -6.03 8.17
N GLU A 127 -18.03 -5.63 7.06
CA GLU A 127 -18.09 -6.44 5.84
C GLU A 127 -16.69 -6.72 5.25
N ASN A 128 -15.83 -5.70 5.15
CA ASN A 128 -14.47 -5.85 4.64
C ASN A 128 -13.60 -6.74 5.53
N LEU A 129 -13.69 -6.58 6.86
CA LEU A 129 -12.97 -7.44 7.82
C LEU A 129 -13.42 -8.90 7.70
N VAL A 130 -14.72 -9.16 7.56
CA VAL A 130 -15.28 -10.50 7.39
C VAL A 130 -14.86 -11.12 6.05
N GLU A 131 -14.93 -10.40 4.94
CA GLU A 131 -14.49 -10.91 3.64
C GLU A 131 -12.99 -11.24 3.62
N GLN A 132 -12.17 -10.47 4.34
CA GLN A 132 -10.75 -10.75 4.46
C GLN A 132 -10.46 -11.93 5.38
N LEU A 133 -11.16 -12.05 6.50
CA LEU A 133 -11.13 -13.25 7.33
C LEU A 133 -11.49 -14.48 6.48
N LEU A 134 -12.52 -14.41 5.63
CA LEU A 134 -12.89 -15.51 4.73
C LEU A 134 -11.85 -15.80 3.63
N LYS A 135 -10.91 -14.89 3.34
CA LYS A 135 -9.79 -15.14 2.42
C LYS A 135 -8.61 -15.85 3.10
N VAL A 136 -8.46 -15.69 4.41
CA VAL A 136 -7.38 -16.28 5.22
C VAL A 136 -7.83 -17.59 5.87
N VAL A 137 -9.11 -17.67 6.23
CA VAL A 137 -9.72 -18.73 7.00
C VAL A 137 -10.54 -19.59 6.05
N THR A 138 -10.32 -20.91 6.05
CA THR A 138 -11.13 -21.80 5.21
C THR A 138 -12.60 -21.72 5.61
N LYS A 139 -13.53 -21.97 4.68
CA LYS A 139 -14.98 -21.94 4.94
C LYS A 139 -15.39 -22.72 6.20
N ASP A 140 -14.68 -23.82 6.48
CA ASP A 140 -14.91 -24.67 7.65
C ASP A 140 -14.44 -24.06 8.97
N GLU A 141 -13.36 -23.28 8.97
CA GLU A 141 -12.88 -22.56 10.15
C GLU A 141 -13.74 -21.32 10.45
N ALA A 142 -14.23 -20.64 9.42
CA ALA A 142 -15.18 -19.54 9.57
C ALA A 142 -16.52 -20.01 10.16
N LEU A 143 -16.98 -21.21 9.75
CA LEU A 143 -18.17 -21.88 10.31
C LEU A 143 -17.99 -22.27 11.79
N LYS A 144 -16.79 -22.70 12.20
CA LYS A 144 -16.51 -22.99 13.62
C LYS A 144 -16.53 -21.75 14.49
N LEU A 145 -15.97 -20.64 14.00
CA LEU A 145 -15.95 -19.37 14.73
C LEU A 145 -17.36 -18.79 14.91
N THR A 146 -18.22 -18.91 13.90
CA THR A 146 -19.63 -18.49 14.02
C THR A 146 -20.44 -19.35 15.00
N GLN A 147 -20.14 -20.64 15.12
CA GLN A 147 -20.80 -21.52 16.10
C GLN A 147 -20.30 -21.34 17.55
N GLN A 148 -19.10 -20.79 17.76
CA GLN A 148 -18.57 -20.55 19.11
C GLN A 148 -18.99 -19.20 19.70
N HIS A 149 -19.38 -18.23 18.87
CA HIS A 149 -19.63 -16.85 19.30
C HIS A 149 -21.00 -16.28 18.88
N GLY A 150 -21.84 -17.05 18.20
CA GLY A 150 -23.26 -16.75 17.96
C GLY A 150 -24.16 -17.60 18.85
#